data_AF-A0AA41K633-F1
#
_entry.id   AF-A0AA41K633-F1
#
_cell.length_a   1.000
_cell.length_b   1.000
_cell.length_c   1.000
_cell.angle_alpha   90.00
_cell.angle_beta   90.00
_cell.angle_gamma   90.00
#
_symmetry.space_group_name_H-M   'P 1'
#
loop_
_entity.id
_entity.type
_entity.pdbx_description
1 polymer ?
#
loop_
_entity_poly.entity_id
_entity_poly.type
_entity_poly.pdbx_seq_one_letter_code
_entity_poly.pdbx_strand_id
1 'polypeptide(L)'
;MKSLAERVCLRLRIINMNKTELAWQFDKEGMRCSRSMLSQYLNGKYPSNPAKLEERLERWLEETEEQEAAFRKEKPQVADKYAQQIAREFASQKEPEEAGEQEPLLEEEVPPRMGSKPDVFESDDYINIVGICNLC
;
A
#
# COMPACT_ATOMS: atom_id res chain seq x y z
N MET A 1 5.87 -11.29 -22.46
CA MET A 1 5.92 -11.83 -21.09
C MET A 1 5.73 -10.67 -20.13
N LYS A 2 4.99 -10.83 -19.02
CA LYS A 2 4.85 -9.77 -18.01
C LYS A 2 6.16 -9.65 -17.24
N SER A 3 6.63 -8.42 -17.02
CA SER A 3 7.84 -8.12 -16.24
C SER A 3 7.65 -8.54 -14.77
N LEU A 4 8.75 -8.83 -14.08
CA LEU A 4 8.73 -9.17 -12.65
C LEU A 4 8.07 -8.04 -11.84
N ALA A 5 8.32 -6.78 -12.20
CA ALA A 5 7.70 -5.62 -11.56
C ALA A 5 6.17 -5.62 -11.68
N GLU A 6 5.62 -5.98 -12.84
CA GLU A 6 4.16 -6.07 -13.05
C GLU A 6 3.54 -7.17 -12.17
N ARG A 7 4.21 -8.33 -12.09
CA ARG A 7 3.78 -9.46 -11.26
C ARG A 7 3.75 -9.09 -9.78
N VAL A 8 4.79 -8.42 -9.29
CA VAL A 8 4.89 -7.96 -7.90
C VAL A 8 3.80 -6.93 -7.59
N CYS A 9 3.61 -5.93 -8.45
CA CYS A 9 2.54 -4.93 -8.28
C CYS A 9 1.16 -5.57 -8.23
N LEU A 10 0.90 -6.58 -9.07
CA LEU A 10 -0.36 -7.31 -9.08
C LEU A 10 -0.56 -8.08 -7.78
N ARG A 11 0.48 -8.77 -7.33
CA ARG A 11 0.44 -9.54 -6.11
C ARG A 11 0.18 -8.67 -4.89
N LEU A 12 0.82 -7.50 -4.81
CA LEU A 12 0.58 -6.52 -3.75
C LEU A 12 -0.88 -6.07 -3.68
N ARG A 13 -1.51 -5.78 -4.82
CA ARG A 13 -2.94 -5.41 -4.89
C ARG A 13 -3.86 -6.55 -4.46
N ILE A 14 -3.50 -7.79 -4.78
CA ILE A 14 -4.30 -8.99 -4.47
C ILE A 14 -4.25 -9.33 -2.98
N ILE A 15 -3.07 -9.29 -2.38
CA ILE A 15 -2.87 -9.56 -0.94
C ILE A 15 -3.27 -8.34 -0.10
N ASN A 16 -3.55 -7.21 -0.74
CA ASN A 16 -3.80 -5.92 -0.10
C ASN A 16 -2.63 -5.47 0.79
N MET A 17 -1.40 -5.66 0.30
CA MET A 17 -0.17 -5.34 1.01
C MET A 17 0.51 -4.12 0.36
N ASN A 18 1.04 -3.22 1.18
CA ASN A 18 1.70 -2.00 0.69
C ASN A 18 3.19 -2.21 0.37
N LYS A 19 3.73 -1.37 -0.52
CA LYS A 19 5.18 -1.36 -0.87
C LYS A 19 6.09 -1.19 0.37
N THR A 20 5.59 -0.49 1.39
CA THR A 20 6.30 -0.29 2.67
C THR A 20 6.35 -1.56 3.50
N GLU A 21 5.27 -2.34 3.52
CA GLU A 21 5.23 -3.60 4.27
C GLU A 21 6.12 -4.65 3.61
N LEU A 22 6.11 -4.71 2.27
CA LEU A 22 7.04 -5.56 1.52
C LEU A 22 8.50 -5.19 1.84
N ALA A 23 8.82 -3.90 1.89
CA ALA A 23 10.14 -3.41 2.27
C ALA A 23 10.53 -3.88 3.69
N TRP A 24 9.60 -3.75 4.63
CA TRP A 24 9.82 -4.17 6.02
C TRP A 24 10.02 -5.69 6.15
N GLN A 25 9.29 -6.48 5.36
CA GLN A 25 9.45 -7.92 5.33
C GLN A 25 10.85 -8.33 4.87
N PHE A 26 11.41 -7.63 3.89
CA PHE A 26 12.78 -7.87 3.43
C PHE A 26 13.82 -7.43 4.46
N ASP A 27 13.58 -6.29 5.15
CA ASP A 27 14.46 -5.80 6.21
C ASP A 27 14.54 -6.79 7.39
N LYS A 28 13.39 -7.36 7.78
CA LYS A 28 13.31 -8.41 8.80
C LYS A 28 14.13 -9.66 8.45
N GLU A 29 14.25 -9.98 7.17
CA GLU A 29 14.99 -11.14 6.66
C GLU A 29 16.49 -10.86 6.45
N GLY A 30 16.95 -9.66 6.83
CA GLY A 30 18.35 -9.25 6.75
C GLY A 30 18.73 -8.57 5.43
N MET A 31 17.75 -8.28 4.56
CA MET A 31 17.97 -7.51 3.33
C MET A 31 17.50 -6.07 3.54
N ARG A 32 18.44 -5.11 3.56
CA ARG A 32 18.12 -3.68 3.69
C ARG A 32 17.40 -3.17 2.44
N CYS A 33 16.08 -3.34 2.40
CA CYS A 33 15.22 -2.85 1.33
C CYS A 33 14.34 -1.74 1.88
N SER A 34 14.47 -0.56 1.30
CA SER A 34 13.60 0.58 1.61
C SER A 34 12.46 0.68 0.61
N ARG A 35 11.34 1.27 1.01
CA ARG A 35 10.21 1.58 0.12
C ARG A 35 10.66 2.29 -1.16
N SER A 36 11.55 3.27 -1.05
CA SER A 36 12.06 4.04 -2.19
C SER A 36 12.82 3.16 -3.19
N MET A 37 13.59 2.19 -2.70
CA MET A 37 14.36 1.24 -3.51
C MET A 37 13.42 0.35 -4.33
N LEU A 38 12.38 -0.20 -3.69
CA LEU A 38 11.33 -0.96 -4.37
C LEU A 38 10.59 -0.09 -5.39
N SER A 39 10.29 1.16 -5.05
CA SER A 39 9.65 2.08 -5.99
C SER A 39 10.54 2.33 -7.21
N GLN A 40 11.82 2.63 -7.03
CA GLN A 40 12.77 2.82 -8.14
C GLN A 40 12.86 1.58 -9.03
N TYR A 41 12.90 0.39 -8.42
CA TYR A 41 12.90 -0.88 -9.14
C TYR A 41 11.63 -1.10 -9.96
N LEU A 42 10.46 -0.91 -9.36
CA LEU A 42 9.18 -1.07 -10.07
C LEU A 42 9.00 -0.07 -11.21
N ASN A 43 9.59 1.12 -11.10
CA ASN A 43 9.59 2.14 -12.15
C ASN A 43 10.71 1.94 -13.19
N GLY A 44 11.55 0.90 -13.06
CA GLY A 44 12.69 0.66 -13.94
C GLY A 44 13.84 1.67 -13.83
N LYS A 45 13.81 2.55 -12.81
CA LYS A 45 14.83 3.59 -12.54
C LYS A 45 15.87 3.14 -11.51
N TYR A 46 16.11 1.83 -11.41
CA TYR A 46 17.01 1.28 -10.40
C TYR A 46 18.45 1.30 -10.89
N PRO A 47 19.36 2.07 -10.25
CA PRO A 47 20.70 2.31 -10.79
C PRO A 47 21.71 1.17 -10.51
N SER A 48 21.39 0.29 -9.56
CA SER A 48 22.29 -0.78 -9.09
C SER A 48 21.86 -2.13 -9.63
N ASN A 49 22.68 -3.17 -9.41
CA ASN A 49 22.36 -4.53 -9.83
C ASN A 49 21.11 -5.05 -9.07
N PRO A 50 19.97 -5.29 -9.75
CA PRO A 50 18.76 -5.75 -9.11
C PRO A 50 18.76 -7.25 -8.81
N ALA A 51 19.76 -8.04 -9.22
CA ALA A 51 19.73 -9.50 -9.15
C ALA A 51 19.34 -10.07 -7.77
N LYS A 52 19.87 -9.53 -6.68
CA LYS A 52 19.51 -9.96 -5.32
C LYS A 52 18.09 -9.58 -4.93
N LEU A 53 17.63 -8.41 -5.38
CA LEU A 53 16.27 -7.93 -5.15
C LEU A 53 15.28 -8.78 -5.95
N GLU A 54 15.60 -9.09 -7.20
CA GLU A 54 14.80 -9.97 -8.06
C GLU A 54 14.67 -11.36 -7.46
N GLU A 55 15.78 -11.98 -7.05
CA GLU A 55 15.77 -13.30 -6.41
C GLU A 55 14.86 -13.32 -5.16
N ARG A 56 14.91 -12.27 -4.33
CA ARG A 56 14.04 -12.18 -3.15
C ARG A 56 12.58 -11.93 -3.51
N LEU A 57 12.31 -11.10 -4.52
CA LEU A 57 10.97 -10.84 -5.02
C LEU A 57 10.35 -12.09 -5.64
N GLU A 58 11.13 -12.89 -6.36
CA GLU A 58 10.70 -14.17 -6.90
C GLU A 58 10.31 -15.13 -5.77
N ARG A 59 11.16 -15.27 -4.75
CA ARG A 59 10.81 -16.07 -3.57
C ARG A 59 9.52 -15.60 -2.91
N TRP A 60 9.33 -14.28 -2.77
CA TRP A 60 8.11 -13.73 -2.19
C TRP A 60 6.86 -14.03 -3.05
N LEU A 61 7.00 -14.04 -4.38
CA LEU A 61 5.91 -14.44 -5.28
C LEU A 61 5.54 -15.92 -5.12
N GLU A 62 6.51 -16.79 -4.86
CA GLU A 62 6.26 -18.20 -4.55
C GLU A 62 5.55 -18.34 -3.20
N GLU A 63 6.05 -17.69 -2.15
CA GLU A 63 5.48 -17.71 -0.79
C GLU A 63 4.01 -17.24 -0.77
N THR A 64 3.66 -16.32 -1.66
CA THR A 64 2.32 -15.73 -1.71
C THR A 64 1.44 -16.30 -2.83
N GLU A 65 1.92 -17.30 -3.58
CA GLU A 65 1.18 -17.88 -4.71
C GLU A 65 -0.15 -18.48 -4.28
N GLU A 66 -0.15 -19.16 -3.13
CA GLU A 66 -1.36 -19.76 -2.57
C GLU A 66 -2.42 -18.70 -2.23
N GLN A 67 -2.01 -17.56 -1.69
CA GLN A 67 -2.89 -16.44 -1.37
C GLN A 67 -3.47 -15.80 -2.64
N GLU A 68 -2.66 -15.65 -3.70
CA GLU A 68 -3.16 -15.18 -5.00
C GLU A 68 -4.16 -16.15 -5.60
N ALA A 69 -3.84 -17.45 -5.58
CA ALA A 69 -4.69 -18.49 -6.12
C ALA A 69 -6.04 -18.55 -5.38
N ALA A 70 -6.02 -18.41 -4.04
CA ALA A 70 -7.23 -18.29 -3.24
C ALA A 70 -8.07 -17.07 -3.64
N PHE A 71 -7.46 -15.88 -3.67
CA PHE A 71 -8.15 -14.66 -4.06
C PHE A 71 -8.72 -14.72 -5.48
N ARG A 72 -7.97 -15.29 -6.43
CA ARG A 72 -8.41 -15.45 -7.81
C ARG A 72 -9.58 -16.42 -7.95
N LYS A 73 -9.65 -17.45 -7.10
CA LYS A 73 -10.82 -18.34 -7.02
C LYS A 73 -12.04 -17.62 -6.45
N GLU A 74 -11.84 -16.80 -5.42
CA GLU A 74 -12.93 -16.06 -4.77
C GLU A 74 -13.46 -14.91 -5.65
N LYS A 75 -12.56 -14.15 -6.28
CA LYS A 75 -12.89 -12.90 -7.00
C LYS A 75 -12.08 -12.75 -8.30
N PRO A 76 -12.33 -13.61 -9.32
CA PRO A 76 -11.58 -13.60 -10.57
C PRO A 76 -11.69 -12.28 -11.34
N GLN A 77 -12.88 -11.66 -11.34
CA GLN A 77 -13.16 -10.39 -12.00
C GLN A 77 -12.36 -9.20 -11.41
N VAL A 78 -12.08 -9.23 -10.10
CA VAL A 78 -11.31 -8.17 -9.44
C VAL A 78 -9.82 -8.32 -9.75
N ALA A 79 -9.32 -9.56 -9.73
CA ALA A 79 -7.93 -9.86 -10.11
C ALA A 79 -7.63 -9.41 -11.55
N ASP A 80 -8.56 -9.66 -12.48
CA ASP A 80 -8.41 -9.22 -13.87
C ASP A 80 -8.44 -7.70 -14.01
N LYS A 81 -9.33 -7.01 -13.29
CA LYS A 81 -9.35 -5.54 -13.22
C LYS A 81 -8.02 -4.97 -12.74
N TYR A 82 -7.42 -5.54 -11.70
CA TYR A 82 -6.11 -5.11 -11.21
C TYR A 82 -5.00 -5.36 -12.23
N ALA A 83 -5.02 -6.51 -12.91
CA ALA A 83 -4.07 -6.78 -14.00
C ALA A 83 -4.15 -5.74 -15.11
N GLN A 84 -5.37 -5.36 -15.52
CA GLN A 84 -5.59 -4.33 -16.53
C GLN A 84 -5.13 -2.95 -16.05
N GLN A 85 -5.42 -2.59 -14.79
CA GLN A 85 -5.01 -1.30 -14.23
C GLN A 85 -3.48 -1.18 -14.19
N ILE A 86 -2.79 -2.22 -13.73
CA ILE A 86 -1.33 -2.25 -13.67
C ILE A 86 -0.74 -2.23 -15.08
N ALA A 87 -1.28 -3.01 -16.01
CA ALA A 87 -0.81 -2.98 -17.41
C ALA A 87 -0.93 -1.57 -18.02
N ARG A 88 -2.01 -0.84 -17.70
CA ARG A 88 -2.18 0.56 -18.12
C ARG A 88 -1.17 1.50 -17.45
N GLU A 89 -0.94 1.37 -16.14
CA GLU A 89 0.05 2.17 -15.42
C GLU A 89 1.46 1.97 -16.01
N PHE A 90 1.87 0.72 -16.23
CA PHE A 90 3.17 0.40 -16.83
C PHE A 90 3.26 0.81 -18.31
N ALA A 91 2.15 0.76 -19.06
CA ALA A 91 2.11 1.27 -20.43
C ALA A 91 2.23 2.81 -20.48
N SER A 92 1.56 3.51 -19.57
CA SER A 92 1.57 4.97 -19.48
C SER A 92 2.92 5.52 -19.00
N GLN A 93 3.60 4.83 -18.10
CA GLN A 93 4.93 5.22 -17.59
C GLN A 93 6.06 5.07 -18.63
N LYS A 94 5.77 4.50 -19.80
CA LYS A 94 6.72 4.46 -20.92
C LYS A 94 6.86 5.82 -21.63
N GLU A 95 5.94 6.75 -21.39
CA GLU A 95 6.04 8.16 -21.78
C GLU A 95 6.69 8.94 -20.63
N PRO A 96 7.72 9.78 -20.87
CA PRO A 96 8.54 10.31 -19.79
C PRO A 96 7.97 11.61 -19.25
N GLU A 97 7.14 11.58 -18.20
CA GLU A 97 6.93 12.79 -17.39
C GLU A 97 6.88 12.51 -15.88
N GLU A 98 7.88 13.10 -15.23
CA GLU A 98 7.81 13.90 -14.01
C GLU A 98 7.27 13.26 -12.71
N ALA A 99 8.03 13.53 -11.66
CA ALA A 99 7.76 13.11 -10.32
C ALA A 99 6.53 13.82 -9.73
N GLY A 100 5.64 13.02 -9.18
CA GLY A 100 5.17 13.25 -7.83
C GLY A 100 3.79 13.89 -7.70
N GLU A 101 2.75 13.08 -7.81
CA GLU A 101 1.44 13.37 -7.20
C GLU A 101 0.96 12.12 -6.46
N GLN A 102 0.99 12.20 -5.13
CA GLN A 102 0.32 11.27 -4.23
C GLN A 102 -1.14 11.73 -4.14
N GLU A 103 -2.11 10.95 -4.61
CA GLU A 103 -3.53 11.15 -4.29
C GLU A 103 -4.31 9.83 -4.38
N PRO A 104 -5.42 9.62 -3.66
CA PRO A 104 -5.82 10.11 -2.35
C PRO A 104 -5.97 8.96 -1.33
N LEU A 105 -6.00 9.37 -0.06
CA LEU A 105 -6.09 8.54 1.14
C LEU A 105 -7.52 7.98 1.25
N LEU A 106 -7.70 6.66 1.05
CA LEU A 106 -8.88 5.95 1.54
C LEU A 106 -8.50 5.35 2.89
N GLU A 107 -8.97 6.02 3.93
CA GLU A 107 -9.07 5.52 5.30
C GLU A 107 -9.64 4.10 5.31
N GLU A 108 -8.94 3.16 5.94
CA GLU A 108 -9.52 2.30 6.98
C GLU A 108 -8.39 1.66 7.82
N GLU A 109 -8.31 2.18 9.04
CA GLU A 109 -8.08 1.51 10.32
C GLU A 109 -6.72 0.83 10.60
N VAL A 110 -5.83 1.58 11.26
CA VAL A 110 -4.62 1.07 11.92
C VAL A 110 -4.82 1.14 13.45
N PRO A 111 -4.60 0.07 14.24
CA PRO A 111 -4.80 0.10 15.68
C PRO A 111 -3.77 0.99 16.39
N PRO A 112 -4.14 1.60 17.54
CA PRO A 112 -3.44 2.76 18.08
C PRO A 112 -2.07 2.39 18.68
N ARG A 113 -1.02 3.10 18.27
CA ARG A 113 0.26 3.11 18.99
C ARG A 113 0.17 4.07 20.16
N MET A 114 0.41 3.53 21.36
CA MET A 114 0.54 4.30 22.59
C MET A 114 1.62 5.38 22.44
N GLY A 115 1.22 6.62 22.71
CA GLY A 115 2.12 7.77 22.78
C GLY A 115 1.39 9.11 22.81
N SER A 116 0.16 9.17 23.34
CA SER A 116 -0.62 10.42 23.39
C SER A 116 -0.29 11.21 24.65
N LYS A 117 0.23 12.43 24.48
CA LYS A 117 -0.11 13.54 25.38
C LYS A 117 -1.47 14.07 24.92
N PRO A 118 -2.54 13.98 25.74
CA PRO A 118 -3.85 14.48 25.34
C PRO A 118 -3.85 16.01 25.38
N ASP A 119 -4.11 16.65 24.24
CA ASP A 119 -4.65 18.01 24.22
C ASP A 119 -6.17 17.88 24.05
N VAL A 120 -6.87 18.22 25.13
CA VAL A 120 -8.31 18.44 25.25
C VAL A 120 -9.20 17.23 24.92
N PHE A 121 -9.56 16.52 25.99
CA PHE A 121 -10.73 15.64 26.03
C PHE A 121 -11.96 16.52 26.29
N GLU A 122 -12.79 16.74 25.27
CA GLU A 122 -14.14 17.28 25.46
C GLU A 122 -14.98 16.22 26.19
N SER A 123 -15.28 16.49 27.46
CA SER A 123 -16.09 15.63 28.30
C SER A 123 -17.58 15.81 27.97
N ASP A 124 -18.20 14.71 27.54
CA ASP A 124 -19.64 14.54 27.34
C ASP A 124 -20.37 14.48 28.70
N ASP A 125 -20.47 15.62 29.38
CA ASP A 125 -21.22 15.72 30.64
C ASP A 125 -21.78 17.14 30.82
N TYR A 126 -22.89 17.44 30.15
CA TYR A 126 -23.81 18.48 30.64
C TYR A 126 -25.26 18.10 30.30
N ILE A 127 -25.84 17.29 31.19
CA ILE A 127 -27.29 17.22 31.36
C ILE A 127 -27.72 18.39 32.26
N ASN A 128 -28.66 19.16 31.72
CA ASN A 128 -29.81 19.77 32.39
C ASN A 128 -29.81 21.24 32.87
N ILE A 129 -30.97 21.84 32.53
CA ILE A 129 -31.84 22.73 33.34
C ILE A 129 -31.81 24.23 33.02
N VAL A 130 -32.93 24.63 32.37
CA VAL A 130 -33.80 25.80 32.62
C VAL A 130 -33.16 27.17 32.33
N GLY A 131 -33.62 27.95 31.35
CA GLY A 131 -35.01 28.40 31.16
C GLY A 131 -35.14 29.83 31.69
N ILE A 132 -36.00 30.63 31.04
CA ILE A 132 -36.30 32.06 31.27
C ILE A 132 -35.39 32.96 30.41
N CYS A 133 -35.73 33.27 29.17
CA CYS A 133 -36.88 34.06 28.68
C CYS A 133 -36.86 35.52 29.18
N ASN A 134 -36.88 36.41 28.20
CA ASN A 134 -37.56 37.71 28.23
C ASN A 134 -36.93 38.85 29.04
N LEU A 135 -36.51 39.89 28.31
CA LEU A 135 -37.08 41.25 28.26
C LEU A 135 -36.00 42.16 27.65
N CYS A 136 -36.26 42.74 26.48
CA CYS A 136 -36.71 44.13 26.33
C CYS A 136 -35.59 45.15 26.59
#